data_AF-A0A4R4ZB17-F1
#
_entry.id   AF-A0A4R4ZB17-F1
#
_cell.length_a   1.000
_cell.length_b   1.000
_cell.length_c   1.000
_cell.angle_alpha   90.00
_cell.angle_beta   90.00
_cell.angle_gamma   90.00
#
_symmetry.space_group_name_H-M   'P 1'
#
loop_
_entity.id
_entity.type
_entity.pdbx_description
1 polymer ?
#
loop_
_entity_poly.entity_id
_entity_poly.type
_entity_poly.pdbx_seq_one_letter_code
_entity_poly.pdbx_strand_id
1 'polypeptide(L)' 'MADTARDHSRCAASLKGEMADMGVDIAVSTSRPLVAGPYTTDGFTCPHGTTYWIEPTGEQIAAWARDGVE' A
#
# COMPACT_ATOMS: atom_id res chain seq x y z
N MET A 1 30.17 8.58 -2.48
CA MET A 1 29.33 7.38 -2.28
C MET A 1 27.95 7.92 -1.94
N ALA A 2 26.98 7.76 -2.85
CA ALA A 2 25.66 8.37 -2.69
C ALA A 2 24.96 7.75 -1.48
N ASP A 3 24.38 8.59 -0.62
CA ASP A 3 23.58 8.23 0.56
C ASP A 3 22.25 7.60 0.10
N THR A 4 22.31 6.39 -0.44
CA THR A 4 21.13 5.61 -0.87
C THR A 4 20.22 5.20 0.29
N ALA A 5 20.62 5.46 1.54
CA ALA A 5 19.82 5.21 2.73
C ALA A 5 18.65 6.21 2.93
N ARG A 6 18.64 7.33 2.20
CA ARG A 6 17.62 8.40 2.34
C ARG A 6 16.83 8.71 1.06
N ASP A 7 16.89 7.87 0.03
CA ASP A 7 16.11 8.05 -1.21
C ASP A 7 14.67 7.53 -1.01
N HIS A 8 13.86 8.30 -0.27
CA HIS A 8 12.51 7.92 0.20
C HIS A 8 11.38 8.15 -0.83
N SER A 9 11.70 8.64 -2.02
CA SER A 9 10.80 8.63 -3.20
C SER A 9 10.41 7.21 -3.62
N ARG A 10 11.16 6.19 -3.16
CA ARG A 10 10.97 4.79 -3.51
C ARG A 10 10.10 4.01 -2.54
N CYS A 11 9.82 4.48 -1.32
CA CYS A 11 9.13 3.63 -0.32
C CYS A 11 7.73 3.21 -0.78
N ALA A 12 6.95 4.14 -1.34
CA ALA A 12 5.64 3.79 -1.91
C ALA A 12 5.77 2.86 -3.14
N ALA A 13 6.82 3.03 -3.95
CA ALA A 13 7.08 2.18 -5.10
C ALA A 13 7.54 0.77 -4.69
N SER A 14 8.34 0.65 -3.63
CA SER A 14 8.75 -0.62 -3.03
C SER A 14 7.55 -1.37 -2.48
N LEU A 15 6.69 -0.71 -1.69
CA LEU A 15 5.47 -1.32 -1.15
C LEU A 15 4.55 -1.83 -2.28
N LYS A 16 4.37 -1.03 -3.34
CA LYS A 16 3.61 -1.45 -4.52
C LYS A 16 4.26 -2.63 -5.24
N GLY A 17 5.58 -2.62 -5.39
CA GLY A 17 6.33 -3.71 -6.02
C GLY A 17 6.19 -5.02 -5.24
N GLU A 18 6.41 -4.99 -3.93
CA GLU A 18 6.31 -6.17 -3.06
C GLU A 18 4.89 -6.78 -3.09
N MET A 19 3.85 -5.94 -3.09
CA MET A 19 2.46 -6.41 -3.18
C MET A 19 2.12 -6.93 -4.57
N ALA A 20 2.64 -6.31 -5.63
CA ALA A 20 2.48 -6.79 -6.99
C ALA A 20 3.16 -8.16 -7.21
N ASP A 21 4.32 -8.40 -6.59
CA ASP A 21 4.98 -9.72 -6.58
C ASP A 21 4.11 -10.79 -5.90
N MET A 22 3.27 -10.40 -4.93
CA MET A 22 2.26 -11.25 -4.31
C MET A 22 0.94 -11.32 -5.10
N GLY A 23 0.86 -10.66 -6.25
CA GLY A 23 -0.34 -10.62 -7.10
C GLY A 23 -1.45 -9.70 -6.61
N VAL A 24 -1.12 -8.72 -5.74
CA VAL A 24 -2.09 -7.78 -5.17
C VAL A 24 -1.77 -6.35 -5.60
N ASP A 25 -2.70 -5.72 -6.30
CA ASP A 25 -2.60 -4.32 -6.68
C ASP A 25 -3.11 -3.39 -5.57
N ILE A 26 -2.29 -2.40 -5.18
CA ILE A 26 -2.55 -1.52 -4.04
C ILE A 26 -2.35 -0.04 -4.35
N ALA A 27 -3.13 0.79 -3.66
CA ALA A 27 -2.90 2.21 -3.49
C ALA A 27 -2.11 2.46 -2.19
N VAL A 28 -1.15 3.38 -2.24
CA VAL A 28 -0.36 3.82 -1.09
C VAL A 28 -0.55 5.32 -0.93
N SER A 29 -0.96 5.76 0.26
CA SER A 29 -1.18 7.16 0.60
C SER A 29 -0.46 7.52 1.89
N THR A 30 0.07 8.74 1.99
CA THR A 30 0.58 9.28 3.27
C THR A 30 -0.52 9.99 4.07
N SER A 31 -1.69 10.16 3.48
CA SER A 31 -2.86 10.75 4.13
C SER A 31 -3.71 9.65 4.75
N ARG A 32 -4.12 9.87 6.01
CA ARG A 32 -5.03 8.97 6.71
C ARG A 32 -6.36 8.86 5.97
N PRO A 33 -6.91 7.64 5.78
CA PRO A 33 -8.23 7.44 5.21
C PRO A 33 -9.28 8.21 6.01
N LEU A 34 -10.14 8.95 5.31
CA LEU A 34 -11.25 9.68 5.93
C LEU A 34 -12.35 8.73 6.43
N VAL A 35 -12.50 7.58 5.76
CA VAL A 35 -13.47 6.54 6.09
C VAL A 35 -12.73 5.21 6.07
N ALA A 36 -12.72 4.50 7.20
CA ALA A 36 -12.18 3.15 7.26
C ALA A 36 -13.20 2.17 6.63
N GLY A 37 -12.81 1.54 5.54
CA GLY A 37 -13.55 0.45 4.90
C GLY A 37 -13.10 -0.92 5.41
N PRO A 38 -13.69 -2.01 4.89
CA PRO A 38 -13.37 -3.38 5.29
C PRO A 38 -11.93 -3.81 4.93
N TYR A 39 -11.28 -3.10 4.02
CA TYR A 39 -9.90 -3.34 3.59
C TYR A 39 -8.91 -2.29 4.09
N THR A 40 -9.36 -1.34 4.90
CA THR A 40 -8.49 -0.32 5.49
C THR A 40 -7.72 -0.94 6.64
N THR A 41 -6.40 -0.98 6.53
CA THR A 41 -5.52 -1.45 7.60
C THR A 41 -4.98 -0.29 8.44
N ASP A 42 -4.39 -0.60 9.60
CA ASP A 42 -3.60 0.37 10.35
C ASP A 42 -2.45 0.94 9.50
N GLY A 43 -2.12 2.20 9.77
CA GLY A 43 -1.07 2.92 9.06
C GLY A 43 0.30 2.32 9.38
N PHE A 44 1.01 1.90 8.34
CA PHE A 44 2.37 1.42 8.45
C PHE A 44 3.34 2.59 8.61
N THR A 45 3.92 2.73 9.80
CA THR A 45 4.93 3.76 10.05
C THR A 45 6.30 3.24 9.66
N CYS A 46 6.84 3.81 8.60
CA CYS A 46 8.21 3.55 8.17
C CYS A 46 9.18 4.05 9.26
N PRO A 47 10.32 3.36 9.50
CA PRO A 47 11.34 3.81 10.47
C PRO A 47 11.90 5.21 10.19
N HIS A 48 11.65 5.75 9.00
CA HIS A 48 12.01 7.11 8.60
C HIS A 48 10.98 8.18 9.01
N GLY A 49 9.89 7.80 9.69
CA GLY A 49 8.91 8.71 10.29
C GLY A 49 7.67 9.00 9.45
N THR A 50 7.57 8.48 8.22
CA THR A 50 6.36 8.60 7.39
C THR A 50 5.42 7.44 7.65
N THR A 51 4.14 7.74 7.94
CA THR A 51 3.08 6.74 7.99
C THR A 51 2.42 6.61 6.63
N TYR A 52 2.36 5.38 6.13
CA TYR A 52 1.70 5.00 4.89
C TYR A 52 0.42 4.23 5.20
N TRP A 53 -0.63 4.57 4.48
CA TRP A 53 -1.92 3.89 4.46
C TRP A 53 -2.01 3.13 3.15
N ILE A 54 -2.20 1.83 3.26
CA ILE A 54 -2.15 0.89 2.15
C ILE A 54 -3.53 0.27 2.02
N GLU A 55 -4.11 0.38 0.83
CA GLU A 55 -5.44 -0.17 0.56
C GLU A 55 -5.43 -0.83 -0.82
N PRO A 56 -6.09 -1.98 -1.00
CA PRO A 56 -6.24 -2.58 -2.32
C PRO A 56 -7.01 -1.65 -3.25
N THR A 57 -6.67 -1.64 -4.53
CA THR A 57 -7.38 -0.81 -5.49
C THR A 57 -8.81 -1.30 -5.69
N GLY A 58 -9.71 -0.42 -6.15
CA GLY A 58 -11.09 -0.81 -6.45
C GLY A 58 -11.16 -1.93 -7.49
N GLU A 59 -10.21 -1.97 -8.43
CA GLU A 59 -10.07 -3.03 -9.43
C GLU A 59 -9.66 -4.36 -8.80
N GLN A 60 -8.69 -4.35 -7.88
CA GLN A 60 -8.29 -5.53 -7.11
C GLN A 60 -9.46 -6.08 -6.27
N ILE A 61 -10.19 -5.21 -5.58
CA ILE A 61 -11.38 -5.59 -4.79
C ILE A 61 -12.45 -6.20 -5.70
N ALA A 62 -12.71 -5.59 -6.87
CA ALA A 62 -13.66 -6.11 -7.84
C ALA A 62 -13.23 -7.46 -8.42
N ALA A 63 -11.93 -7.69 -8.60
CA ALA A 63 -11.39 -8.97 -9.03
C ALA A 63 -11.67 -10.07 -7.98
N TRP A 64 -11.37 -9.82 -6.71
CA TRP A 64 -11.66 -10.76 -5.62
C TRP A 64 -13.16 -11.07 -5.47
N ALA A 65 -14.01 -10.04 -5.59
CA ALA A 65 -15.45 -10.22 -5.53
C ALA A 65 -16.00 -11.09 -6.67
N ARG A 66 -15.35 -11.07 -7.85
CA ARG A 66 -15.71 -11.93 -9.00
C ARG A 66 -15.18 -13.35 -8.85
N ASP A 67 -14.01 -13.51 -8.23
CA ASP A 67 -13.35 -14.82 -8.03
C ASP A 67 -14.00 -15.64 -6.91
N GLY A 68 -14.93 -15.05 -6.16
CA GLY A 68 -15.71 -15.75 -5.14
C GLY A 68 -14.93 -15.94 -3.84
N VAL A 69 -14.23 -14.89 -3.37
CA VAL A 69 -13.75 -14.86 -1.99
C VAL A 69 -14.97 -14.84 -1.06
N GLU A 70 -15.36 -16.03 -0.59
CA GLU A 70 -16.32 -16.27 0.49
C GLU A 70 -15.70 -16.00 1.87
#